data_AF-A0A954HU96-F1
#
_entry.id   AF-A0A954HU96-F1
#
_cell.length_a   1.000
_cell.length_b   1.000
_cell.length_c   1.000
_cell.angle_alpha   90.00
_cell.angle_beta   90.00
_cell.angle_gamma   90.00
#
_symmetry.space_group_name_H-M   'P 1'
#
loop_
_entity.id
_entity.type
_entity.pdbx_description
1 polymer ?
#
loop_
_entity_poly.entity_id
_entity_poly.type
_entity_poly.pdbx_seq_one_letter_code
_entity_poly.pdbx_strand_id
1 'polypeptide(L)'
;MANVTNRRSFLQAGLAASAAWVGPTPLTAAEPPVRNGQPHFKLSLAAYSFNRFLPRNWPKPKETQPTMQLEDVIDFAAELNLDAVELTSYYFPAEVTPAYLRSIQERCFRLGLDVSGTAIGNDFCVAEGPERDAELEMTRKWIDYSAMMGAPVIRIFAGKTPNGDSEAAALDRCVVGINESVRYAAEQGVVLALENHGGITATPEQLLSIVRRVDPS
;
A
#
# COMPACT_ATOMS: atom_id res chain seq x y z
N MET A 1 -45.32 46.68 2.60
CA MET A 1 -44.84 46.29 1.26
C MET A 1 -44.09 44.97 1.42
N ALA A 2 -44.73 43.85 1.09
CA ALA A 2 -44.10 42.53 1.14
C ALA A 2 -44.00 42.02 -0.30
N ASN A 3 -42.78 41.91 -0.83
CA ASN A 3 -42.54 41.33 -2.15
C ASN A 3 -42.73 39.81 -2.05
N VAL A 4 -43.83 39.32 -2.61
CA VAL A 4 -44.05 37.90 -2.83
C VAL A 4 -43.16 37.47 -3.99
N THR A 5 -42.03 36.83 -3.69
CA THR A 5 -41.22 36.14 -4.69
C THR A 5 -41.98 34.92 -5.20
N ASN A 6 -42.40 34.99 -6.46
CA ASN A 6 -43.19 33.97 -7.15
C ASN A 6 -42.36 32.68 -7.34
N ARG A 7 -42.93 31.52 -7.01
CA ARG A 7 -42.29 30.19 -7.14
C ARG A 7 -41.82 29.86 -8.56
N ARG A 8 -42.34 30.55 -9.59
CA ARG A 8 -41.88 30.41 -10.98
C ARG A 8 -40.52 31.06 -11.29
N SER A 9 -40.07 32.02 -10.49
CA SER A 9 -38.78 32.70 -10.71
C SER A 9 -37.58 31.85 -10.23
N PHE A 10 -37.80 30.92 -9.31
CA PHE A 10 -36.73 30.07 -8.76
C PHE A 10 -36.30 28.96 -9.73
N LEU A 11 -37.22 28.46 -10.56
CA LEU A 11 -36.94 27.40 -11.53
C LEU A 11 -36.26 27.90 -12.81
N GLN A 12 -36.31 29.20 -13.12
CA GLN A 12 -35.56 29.78 -14.25
C GLN A 12 -34.10 30.11 -13.91
N ALA A 13 -33.73 30.15 -12.62
CA ALA A 13 -32.33 30.29 -12.20
C ALA A 13 -31.57 28.96 -12.11
N GLY A 14 -32.27 27.81 -12.20
CA GLY A 14 -31.68 26.48 -12.01
C GLY A 14 -31.13 25.81 -13.28
N LEU A 15 -31.30 26.39 -14.46
CA LEU A 15 -30.95 25.74 -15.75
C LEU A 15 -29.71 26.34 -16.44
N ALA A 16 -28.96 27.23 -15.77
CA ALA A 16 -27.78 27.88 -16.36
C ALA A 16 -26.46 27.53 -15.64
N ALA A 17 -26.43 26.51 -14.78
CA ALA A 17 -25.21 26.09 -14.05
C ALA A 17 -24.71 24.68 -14.41
N SER A 18 -25.32 24.00 -15.39
CA SER A 18 -24.95 22.64 -15.80
C SER A 18 -24.00 22.59 -17.01
N ALA A 19 -23.18 23.63 -17.22
CA ALA A 19 -22.08 23.63 -18.17
C ALA A 19 -20.73 23.84 -17.48
N ALA A 20 -20.56 23.27 -16.27
CA ALA A 20 -19.27 23.19 -15.63
C ALA A 20 -18.44 22.08 -16.30
N TRP A 21 -17.71 22.49 -17.34
CA TRP A 21 -16.38 22.01 -17.70
C TRP A 21 -16.08 20.52 -17.46
N VAL A 22 -16.39 19.69 -18.45
CA VAL A 22 -15.64 18.44 -18.70
C VAL A 22 -14.39 18.83 -19.51
N GLY A 23 -13.51 19.58 -18.88
CA GLY A 23 -12.14 19.80 -19.37
C GLY A 23 -11.23 18.74 -18.75
N PRO A 24 -10.15 18.32 -19.43
CA PRO A 24 -9.18 17.42 -18.83
C PRO A 24 -8.58 18.13 -17.61
N THR A 25 -8.87 17.66 -16.40
CA THR A 25 -8.08 18.03 -15.22
C THR A 25 -6.66 17.57 -15.50
N PRO A 26 -5.68 18.48 -15.60
CA PRO A 26 -4.29 18.06 -15.72
C PRO A 26 -3.99 17.21 -14.48
N LEU A 27 -3.63 15.95 -14.70
CA LEU A 27 -3.00 15.12 -13.67
C LEU A 27 -1.70 15.82 -13.29
N THR A 28 -1.76 16.69 -12.28
CA THR A 28 -0.58 17.25 -11.66
C THR A 28 0.04 16.13 -10.84
N ALA A 29 1.23 15.69 -11.25
CA ALA A 29 2.06 14.84 -10.39
C ALA A 29 2.19 15.49 -9.01
N ALA A 30 2.20 14.68 -7.95
CA ALA A 30 2.37 15.19 -6.59
C ALA A 30 3.60 16.10 -6.52
N GLU A 31 3.43 17.30 -5.94
CA GLU A 31 4.56 18.20 -5.74
C GLU A 31 5.61 17.54 -4.84
N PRO A 32 6.91 17.77 -5.09
CA PRO A 32 7.95 17.27 -4.20
C PRO A 32 7.70 17.72 -2.75
N PRO A 33 7.89 16.85 -1.74
CA PRO A 33 7.68 17.23 -0.35
C PRO A 33 8.56 18.42 0.04
N VAL A 34 7.94 19.48 0.58
CA VAL A 34 8.66 20.66 1.09
C VAL A 34 9.43 20.26 2.35
N ARG A 35 10.75 20.29 2.30
CA ARG A 35 11.61 19.97 3.44
C ARG A 35 11.75 21.19 4.36
N ASN A 36 11.60 20.98 5.67
CA ASN A 36 11.67 22.03 6.69
C ASN A 36 13.10 22.36 7.17
N GLY A 37 14.15 21.82 6.53
CA GLY A 37 15.54 22.04 6.96
C GLY A 37 16.51 21.03 6.39
N GLN A 38 17.52 20.68 7.20
CA GLN A 38 18.56 19.73 6.83
C GLN A 38 17.97 18.33 6.59
N PRO A 39 18.50 17.57 5.60
CA PRO A 39 18.07 16.20 5.39
C PRO A 39 18.38 15.36 6.63
N HIS A 40 17.37 14.68 7.16
CA HIS A 40 17.53 13.65 8.19
C HIS A 40 17.26 12.29 7.54
N PHE A 41 18.27 11.44 7.52
CA PHE A 41 18.19 10.10 6.94
C PHE A 41 18.05 9.08 8.07
N LYS A 42 16.96 8.33 8.06
CA LYS A 42 16.71 7.22 8.98
C LYS A 42 17.04 5.89 8.30
N LEU A 43 17.73 5.01 9.01
CA LEU A 43 18.06 3.67 8.55
C LEU A 43 17.05 2.65 9.06
N SER A 44 16.55 1.82 8.15
CA SER A 44 15.61 0.75 8.45
C SER A 44 16.13 -0.61 7.97
N LEU A 45 15.84 -1.66 8.73
CA LEU A 45 16.15 -3.04 8.36
C LEU A 45 14.92 -3.77 7.85
N ALA A 46 14.94 -4.18 6.57
CA ALA A 46 13.90 -5.03 6.02
C ALA A 46 14.06 -6.48 6.47
N ALA A 47 12.98 -7.08 6.99
CA ALA A 47 12.95 -8.48 7.41
C ALA A 47 13.30 -9.45 6.27
N TYR A 48 13.06 -9.05 5.01
CA TYR A 48 13.47 -9.84 3.84
C TYR A 48 14.98 -10.16 3.79
N SER A 49 15.83 -9.34 4.42
CA SER A 49 17.27 -9.61 4.58
C SER A 49 17.54 -10.93 5.32
N PHE A 50 16.57 -11.40 6.11
CA PHE A 50 16.62 -12.64 6.90
C PHE A 50 15.73 -13.75 6.32
N ASN A 51 15.31 -13.65 5.05
CA ASN A 51 14.34 -14.56 4.42
C ASN A 51 14.65 -16.07 4.54
N ARG A 52 15.92 -16.44 4.74
CA ARG A 52 16.37 -17.83 4.90
C ARG A 52 16.25 -18.36 6.32
N PHE A 53 16.17 -17.45 7.31
CA PHE A 53 16.14 -17.77 8.74
C PHE A 53 14.74 -17.70 9.33
N LEU A 54 13.80 -17.05 8.63
CA LEU A 54 12.45 -16.78 9.10
C LEU A 54 11.42 -17.78 8.53
N PRO A 55 10.30 -18.03 9.23
CA PRO A 55 9.22 -18.86 8.72
C PRO A 55 8.54 -18.22 7.51
N ARG A 56 7.89 -19.00 6.65
CA ARG A 56 7.09 -18.46 5.54
C ARG A 56 5.65 -18.94 5.64
N ASN A 57 4.82 -18.19 6.36
CA ASN A 57 3.43 -18.59 6.65
C ASN A 57 2.41 -17.92 5.73
N TRP A 58 2.77 -16.82 5.05
CA TRP A 58 1.85 -16.04 4.21
C TRP A 58 2.33 -15.87 2.76
N PRO A 59 1.40 -15.61 1.82
CA PRO A 59 -0.03 -15.90 1.92
C PRO A 59 -0.32 -17.41 1.80
N LYS A 60 0.63 -18.16 1.22
CA LYS A 60 0.62 -19.62 1.11
C LYS A 60 1.80 -20.15 1.93
N PRO A 61 1.57 -20.90 3.02
CA PRO A 61 2.64 -21.45 3.84
C PRO A 61 3.63 -22.28 3.01
N LYS A 62 4.92 -22.18 3.35
CA LYS A 62 5.97 -23.02 2.81
C LYS A 62 6.71 -23.70 3.95
N GLU A 63 7.04 -24.97 3.76
CA GLU A 63 7.91 -25.67 4.68
C GLU A 63 9.31 -25.05 4.65
N THR A 64 9.75 -24.57 5.80
CA THR A 64 11.05 -23.96 6.03
C THR A 64 11.64 -24.53 7.32
N GLN A 65 12.94 -24.36 7.52
CA GLN A 65 13.61 -24.68 8.79
C GLN A 65 14.05 -23.37 9.44
N PRO A 66 13.11 -22.59 10.01
CA PRO A 66 13.45 -21.29 10.55
C PRO A 66 14.33 -21.45 11.79
N THR A 67 15.32 -20.58 11.90
CA THR A 67 16.20 -20.47 13.08
C THR A 67 15.97 -19.15 13.82
N MET A 68 15.08 -18.30 13.30
CA MET A 68 14.72 -17.00 13.84
C MET A 68 13.22 -16.76 13.67
N GLN A 69 12.68 -15.87 14.50
CA GLN A 69 11.36 -15.27 14.40
C GLN A 69 11.48 -13.78 14.08
N LEU A 70 10.35 -13.13 13.78
CA LEU A 70 10.33 -11.72 13.40
C LEU A 70 10.86 -10.82 14.53
N GLU A 71 10.60 -11.22 15.77
CA GLU A 71 11.09 -10.59 16.98
C GLU A 71 12.62 -10.55 17.06
N ASP A 72 13.31 -11.59 16.59
CA ASP A 72 14.78 -11.64 16.58
C ASP A 72 15.37 -10.62 15.60
N VAL A 73 14.66 -10.32 14.51
CA VAL A 73 15.05 -9.26 13.57
C VAL A 73 14.90 -7.88 14.20
N ILE A 74 13.84 -7.67 14.99
CA ILE A 74 13.60 -6.43 15.73
C ILE A 74 14.73 -6.21 16.74
N ASP A 75 15.06 -7.22 17.53
CA ASP A 75 16.17 -7.15 18.49
C ASP A 75 17.50 -6.86 17.80
N PHE A 76 17.79 -7.56 16.71
CA PHE A 76 19.01 -7.34 15.95
C PHE A 76 19.09 -5.93 15.35
N ALA A 77 17.98 -5.36 14.87
CA ALA A 77 17.95 -3.98 14.39
C ALA A 77 18.29 -2.98 15.52
N ALA A 78 17.80 -3.24 16.73
CA ALA A 78 18.09 -2.42 17.90
C ALA A 78 19.57 -2.54 18.33
N GLU A 79 20.15 -3.75 18.30
CA GLU A 79 21.57 -3.99 18.57
C GLU A 79 22.49 -3.20 17.62
N LEU A 80 22.05 -3.04 16.37
CA LEU A 80 22.74 -2.23 15.37
C LEU A 80 22.51 -0.72 15.51
N ASN A 81 21.71 -0.28 16.49
CA ASN A 81 21.29 1.12 16.68
C ASN A 81 20.64 1.71 15.41
N LEU A 82 19.80 0.93 14.74
CA LEU A 82 18.99 1.42 13.62
C LEU A 82 17.79 2.22 14.12
N ASP A 83 17.17 3.00 13.23
CA ASP A 83 15.99 3.80 13.57
C ASP A 83 14.69 3.01 13.46
N ALA A 84 14.67 1.97 12.61
CA ALA A 84 13.43 1.29 12.26
C ALA A 84 13.61 -0.12 11.68
N VAL A 85 12.47 -0.79 11.51
CA VAL A 85 12.33 -2.06 10.77
C VAL A 85 11.23 -1.98 9.70
N GLU A 86 11.36 -2.77 8.62
CA GLU A 86 10.28 -3.09 7.69
C GLU A 86 9.87 -4.57 7.87
N LEU A 87 8.61 -4.80 8.25
CA LEU A 87 8.11 -6.12 8.64
C LEU A 87 7.28 -6.74 7.51
N THR A 88 7.93 -7.54 6.67
CA THR A 88 7.31 -8.24 5.53
C THR A 88 6.35 -9.35 6.00
N SER A 89 5.16 -9.43 5.38
CA SER A 89 4.04 -10.29 5.78
C SER A 89 4.32 -11.78 5.87
N TYR A 90 5.21 -12.29 5.01
CA TYR A 90 5.53 -13.71 4.92
C TYR A 90 5.99 -14.31 6.25
N TYR A 91 6.65 -13.48 7.08
CA TYR A 91 7.36 -13.90 8.28
C TYR A 91 6.51 -13.83 9.55
N PHE A 92 5.28 -13.35 9.45
CA PHE A 92 4.33 -13.35 10.56
C PHE A 92 3.81 -14.76 10.83
N PRO A 93 3.28 -15.05 12.03
CA PRO A 93 2.56 -16.29 12.31
C PRO A 93 1.39 -16.53 11.33
N ALA A 94 1.00 -17.79 11.15
CA ALA A 94 -0.15 -18.14 10.31
C ALA A 94 -1.44 -17.46 10.80
N GLU A 95 -1.64 -17.41 12.12
CA GLU A 95 -2.71 -16.65 12.74
C GLU A 95 -2.18 -15.33 13.29
N VAL A 96 -2.54 -14.24 12.61
CA VAL A 96 -2.18 -12.88 13.06
C VAL A 96 -3.34 -12.31 13.86
N THR A 97 -3.10 -12.03 15.14
CA THR A 97 -4.09 -11.45 16.05
C THR A 97 -3.76 -9.99 16.37
N PRO A 98 -4.76 -9.16 16.74
CA PRO A 98 -4.48 -7.80 17.21
C PRO A 98 -3.56 -7.76 18.44
N ALA A 99 -3.59 -8.79 19.30
CA ALA A 99 -2.68 -8.89 20.44
C ALA A 99 -1.22 -9.08 20.00
N TYR A 100 -1.00 -9.94 19.00
CA TYR A 100 0.33 -10.16 18.43
C TYR A 100 0.90 -8.89 17.78
N LEU A 101 0.07 -8.18 16.98
CA LEU A 101 0.48 -6.94 16.33
C LEU A 101 0.85 -5.86 17.36
N ARG A 102 0.07 -5.74 18.44
CA ARG A 102 0.39 -4.82 19.54
C ARG A 102 1.66 -5.22 20.30
N SER A 103 1.94 -6.51 20.46
CA SER A 103 3.21 -6.94 21.08
C SER A 103 4.43 -6.62 20.21
N ILE A 104 4.30 -6.72 18.88
CA ILE A 104 5.34 -6.29 17.94
C ILE A 104 5.57 -4.77 18.05
N GLN A 105 4.49 -3.98 18.02
CA GLN A 105 4.56 -2.53 18.18
C GLN A 105 5.18 -2.13 19.53
N GLU A 106 4.76 -2.76 20.63
CA GLU A 106 5.33 -2.52 21.96
C GLU A 106 6.83 -2.83 21.99
N ARG A 107 7.26 -3.95 21.40
CA ARG A 107 8.67 -4.34 21.35
C ARG A 107 9.50 -3.30 20.61
N CYS A 108 9.08 -2.89 19.42
CA CYS A 108 9.74 -1.83 18.66
C CYS A 108 9.85 -0.54 19.49
N PHE A 109 8.74 -0.08 20.09
CA PHE A 109 8.72 1.12 20.91
C PHE A 109 9.70 1.04 22.10
N ARG A 110 9.72 -0.09 22.84
CA ARG A 110 10.62 -0.27 23.99
C ARG A 110 12.09 -0.29 23.60
N LEU A 111 12.41 -0.73 22.38
CA LEU A 111 13.76 -0.78 21.84
C LEU A 111 14.16 0.51 21.09
N GLY A 112 13.27 1.49 21.01
CA GLY A 112 13.53 2.76 20.31
C GLY A 112 13.45 2.67 18.79
N LEU A 113 12.77 1.67 18.24
CA LEU A 113 12.58 1.46 16.82
C LEU A 113 11.18 1.91 16.36
N ASP A 114 11.12 2.57 15.20
CA ASP A 114 9.87 2.75 14.45
C ASP A 114 9.56 1.49 13.60
N VAL A 115 8.29 1.23 13.32
CA VAL A 115 7.91 0.35 12.19
C VAL A 115 7.82 1.23 10.96
N SER A 116 8.90 1.29 10.17
CA SER A 116 8.97 2.16 8.98
C SER A 116 8.00 1.77 7.87
N GLY A 117 7.62 0.49 7.82
CA GLY A 117 6.69 -0.03 6.84
C GLY A 117 6.48 -1.54 6.97
N THR A 118 5.58 -2.06 6.14
CA THR A 118 5.41 -3.49 5.91
C THR A 118 5.54 -3.78 4.41
N ALA A 119 5.49 -5.06 4.03
CA ALA A 119 5.43 -5.47 2.64
C ALA A 119 4.57 -6.72 2.47
N ILE A 120 3.85 -6.82 1.35
CA ILE A 120 3.07 -8.00 0.96
C ILE A 120 3.45 -8.46 -0.43
N GLY A 121 3.23 -9.73 -0.76
CA GLY A 121 3.46 -10.28 -2.10
C GLY A 121 2.20 -10.47 -2.92
N ASN A 122 1.50 -9.39 -3.21
CA ASN A 122 0.27 -9.45 -3.99
C ASN A 122 0.53 -9.57 -5.51
N ASP A 123 -0.44 -10.11 -6.25
CA ASP A 123 -0.43 -10.12 -7.72
C ASP A 123 -1.76 -9.55 -8.24
N PHE A 124 -1.74 -8.30 -8.70
CA PHE A 124 -2.94 -7.64 -9.23
C PHE A 124 -3.17 -7.89 -10.72
N CYS A 125 -2.28 -8.61 -11.37
CA CYS A 125 -2.37 -8.93 -12.79
C CYS A 125 -3.24 -10.17 -13.05
N VAL A 126 -3.66 -10.90 -12.02
CA VAL A 126 -4.58 -12.05 -12.17
C VAL A 126 -5.92 -11.60 -12.74
N ALA A 127 -6.59 -12.48 -13.49
CA ALA A 127 -7.90 -12.20 -14.07
C ALA A 127 -8.97 -12.02 -12.98
N GLU A 128 -10.02 -11.25 -13.28
CA GLU A 128 -11.16 -11.09 -12.39
C GLU A 128 -11.76 -12.45 -11.99
N GLY A 129 -12.11 -12.57 -10.71
CA GLY A 129 -12.61 -13.81 -10.12
C GLY A 129 -11.99 -14.09 -8.75
N PRO A 130 -12.15 -15.32 -8.22
CA PRO A 130 -11.82 -15.62 -6.82
C PRO A 130 -10.36 -15.39 -6.44
N GLU A 131 -9.41 -15.60 -7.37
CA GLU A 131 -7.99 -15.33 -7.10
C GLU A 131 -7.74 -13.82 -6.96
N ARG A 132 -8.34 -13.02 -7.83
CA ARG A 132 -8.29 -11.55 -7.76
C ARG A 132 -8.88 -11.03 -6.45
N ASP A 133 -10.05 -11.54 -6.08
CA ASP A 133 -10.72 -11.13 -4.84
C ASP A 133 -9.85 -11.44 -3.61
N ALA A 134 -9.21 -12.61 -3.59
CA ALA A 134 -8.30 -13.00 -2.52
C ALA A 134 -7.06 -12.08 -2.42
N GLU A 135 -6.52 -11.61 -3.54
CA GLU A 135 -5.39 -10.66 -3.58
C GLU A 135 -5.79 -9.30 -3.00
N LEU A 136 -6.99 -8.81 -3.31
CA LEU A 136 -7.55 -7.56 -2.78
C LEU A 136 -7.87 -7.67 -1.29
N GLU A 137 -8.48 -8.77 -0.86
CA GLU A 137 -8.79 -9.04 0.55
C GLU A 137 -7.51 -9.16 1.39
N MET A 138 -6.51 -9.86 0.89
CA MET A 138 -5.21 -9.99 1.54
C MET A 138 -4.51 -8.62 1.65
N THR A 139 -4.57 -7.80 0.61
CA THR A 139 -4.03 -6.43 0.64
C THR A 139 -4.76 -5.57 1.68
N ARG A 140 -6.10 -5.58 1.70
CA ARG A 140 -6.93 -4.87 2.68
C ARG A 140 -6.57 -5.27 4.12
N LYS A 141 -6.48 -6.57 4.36
CA LYS A 141 -6.13 -7.13 5.67
C LYS A 141 -4.74 -6.66 6.13
N TRP A 142 -3.77 -6.61 5.23
CA TRP A 142 -2.42 -6.15 5.57
C TRP A 142 -2.30 -4.63 5.72
N ILE A 143 -3.17 -3.85 5.05
CA ILE A 143 -3.32 -2.43 5.35
C ILE A 143 -3.77 -2.25 6.81
N ASP A 144 -4.79 -3.00 7.26
CA ASP A 144 -5.26 -2.93 8.65
C ASP A 144 -4.14 -3.30 9.64
N TYR A 145 -3.40 -4.37 9.34
CA TYR A 145 -2.28 -4.80 10.19
C TYR A 145 -1.16 -3.77 10.23
N SER A 146 -0.87 -3.11 9.11
CA SER A 146 0.12 -2.03 9.04
C SER A 146 -0.31 -0.86 9.91
N ALA A 147 -1.57 -0.42 9.80
CA ALA A 147 -2.13 0.64 10.63
C ALA A 147 -2.07 0.28 12.12
N MET A 148 -2.41 -0.96 12.51
CA MET A 148 -2.33 -1.42 13.91
C MET A 148 -0.90 -1.41 14.46
N MET A 149 0.11 -1.70 13.63
CA MET A 149 1.52 -1.63 14.03
C MET A 149 2.09 -0.21 13.99
N GLY A 150 1.32 0.78 13.50
CA GLY A 150 1.80 2.15 13.30
C GLY A 150 2.71 2.32 12.08
N ALA A 151 2.69 1.38 11.14
CA ALA A 151 3.46 1.45 9.91
C ALA A 151 2.80 2.44 8.93
N PRO A 152 3.49 3.53 8.53
CA PRO A 152 2.89 4.55 7.66
C PRO A 152 2.80 4.12 6.20
N VAL A 153 3.52 3.05 5.82
CA VAL A 153 3.66 2.58 4.43
C VAL A 153 3.51 1.07 4.39
N ILE A 154 2.79 0.57 3.39
CA ILE A 154 2.84 -0.83 2.97
C ILE A 154 3.35 -0.91 1.54
N ARG A 155 4.42 -1.69 1.34
CA ARG A 155 4.96 -1.98 0.02
C ARG A 155 4.16 -3.10 -0.64
N ILE A 156 3.73 -2.84 -1.87
CA ILE A 156 2.97 -3.75 -2.72
C ILE A 156 3.74 -4.07 -4.00
N PHE A 157 3.36 -5.16 -4.64
CA PHE A 157 3.84 -5.56 -5.95
C PHE A 157 2.74 -5.28 -6.99
N ALA A 158 3.14 -5.17 -8.25
CA ALA A 158 2.18 -5.11 -9.34
C ALA A 158 1.64 -6.50 -9.69
N GLY A 159 2.52 -7.50 -9.73
CA GLY A 159 2.26 -8.81 -10.30
C GLY A 159 2.99 -9.05 -11.62
N LYS A 160 2.60 -10.08 -12.34
CA LYS A 160 3.19 -10.46 -13.65
C LYS A 160 2.13 -10.75 -14.69
N THR A 161 2.47 -10.56 -15.97
CA THR A 161 1.60 -10.94 -17.07
C THR A 161 1.31 -12.44 -17.02
N PRO A 162 0.03 -12.87 -16.90
CA PRO A 162 -0.31 -14.28 -16.95
C PRO A 162 0.05 -14.93 -18.29
N ASN A 163 0.29 -16.24 -18.28
CA ASN A 163 0.61 -16.97 -19.50
C ASN A 163 -0.54 -16.88 -20.52
N GLY A 164 -0.22 -16.49 -21.76
CA GLY A 164 -1.21 -16.31 -22.81
C GLY A 164 -1.99 -15.00 -22.75
N ASP A 165 -1.64 -14.10 -21.83
CA ASP A 165 -2.24 -12.78 -21.71
C ASP A 165 -1.31 -11.68 -22.28
N SER A 166 -1.88 -10.49 -22.49
CA SER A 166 -1.13 -9.30 -22.89
C SER A 166 -0.67 -8.49 -21.68
N GLU A 167 0.50 -7.86 -21.80
CA GLU A 167 0.98 -6.91 -20.77
C GLU A 167 0.01 -5.76 -20.55
N ALA A 168 -0.64 -5.26 -21.61
CA ALA A 168 -1.62 -4.19 -21.53
C ALA A 168 -2.82 -4.57 -20.64
N ALA A 169 -3.40 -5.76 -20.85
CA ALA A 169 -4.51 -6.25 -20.02
C ALA A 169 -4.08 -6.50 -18.57
N ALA A 170 -2.88 -7.05 -18.35
CA ALA A 170 -2.33 -7.24 -17.01
C ALA A 170 -2.14 -5.89 -16.28
N LEU A 171 -1.64 -4.88 -16.99
CA LEU A 171 -1.46 -3.52 -16.48
C LEU A 171 -2.79 -2.85 -16.16
N ASP A 172 -3.81 -3.01 -17.01
CA ASP A 172 -5.16 -2.50 -16.75
C ASP A 172 -5.74 -3.07 -15.45
N ARG A 173 -5.63 -4.39 -15.25
CA ARG A 173 -6.06 -5.05 -14.01
C ARG A 173 -5.23 -4.60 -12.80
N CYS A 174 -3.92 -4.42 -12.99
CA CYS A 174 -3.05 -3.91 -11.94
C CYS A 174 -3.51 -2.54 -11.43
N VAL A 175 -3.74 -1.60 -12.34
CA VAL A 175 -4.20 -0.24 -12.02
C VAL A 175 -5.53 -0.27 -11.27
N VAL A 176 -6.51 -1.08 -11.70
CA VAL A 176 -7.79 -1.22 -11.00
C VAL A 176 -7.58 -1.69 -9.56
N GLY A 177 -6.66 -2.63 -9.33
CA GLY A 177 -6.41 -3.19 -8.00
C GLY A 177 -5.69 -2.23 -7.07
N ILE A 178 -4.76 -1.46 -7.62
CA ILE A 178 -4.11 -0.38 -6.87
C ILE A 178 -5.14 0.69 -6.53
N ASN A 179 -6.02 1.10 -7.45
CA ASN A 179 -7.06 2.10 -7.17
C ASN A 179 -8.05 1.64 -6.10
N GLU A 180 -8.43 0.36 -6.09
CA GLU A 180 -9.25 -0.19 -5.01
C GLU A 180 -8.53 -0.19 -3.66
N SER A 181 -7.27 -0.61 -3.67
CA SER A 181 -6.45 -0.71 -2.45
C SER A 181 -6.09 0.67 -1.90
N VAL A 182 -5.79 1.66 -2.75
CA VAL A 182 -5.36 2.99 -2.33
C VAL A 182 -6.50 3.76 -1.69
N ARG A 183 -7.74 3.61 -2.20
CA ARG A 183 -8.93 4.18 -1.56
C ARG A 183 -9.11 3.67 -0.13
N TYR A 184 -8.93 2.37 0.09
CA TYR A 184 -9.00 1.81 1.43
C TYR A 184 -7.82 2.22 2.31
N ALA A 185 -6.60 2.23 1.76
CA ALA A 185 -5.40 2.63 2.48
C ALA A 185 -5.48 4.09 2.97
N ALA A 186 -6.10 4.97 2.18
CA ALA A 186 -6.37 6.35 2.56
C ALA A 186 -7.26 6.47 3.81
N GLU A 187 -8.29 5.63 3.94
CA GLU A 187 -9.15 5.58 5.13
C GLU A 187 -8.39 5.15 6.39
N GLN A 188 -7.34 4.35 6.24
CA GLN A 188 -6.49 3.87 7.34
C GLN A 188 -5.26 4.74 7.58
N GLY A 189 -5.01 5.77 6.77
CA GLY A 189 -3.82 6.61 6.87
C GLY A 189 -2.52 5.90 6.49
N VAL A 190 -2.59 4.86 5.65
CA VAL A 190 -1.44 4.08 5.18
C VAL A 190 -1.17 4.40 3.71
N VAL A 191 0.10 4.66 3.37
CA VAL A 191 0.53 4.91 1.99
C VAL A 191 0.88 3.59 1.30
N LEU A 192 0.44 3.43 0.05
CA LEU A 192 0.89 2.32 -0.79
C LEU A 192 2.20 2.70 -1.50
N ALA A 193 3.22 1.86 -1.37
CA ALA A 193 4.47 1.99 -2.11
C ALA A 193 4.59 0.87 -3.15
N LEU A 194 4.59 1.24 -4.45
CA LEU A 194 4.75 0.28 -5.53
C LEU A 194 6.23 -0.08 -5.74
N GLU A 195 6.56 -1.37 -5.67
CA GLU A 195 7.91 -1.87 -5.93
C GLU A 195 8.15 -2.21 -7.41
N ASN A 196 9.37 -1.91 -7.87
CA ASN A 196 9.90 -2.43 -9.13
C ASN A 196 10.46 -3.86 -8.95
N HIS A 197 9.63 -4.88 -9.18
CA HIS A 197 10.01 -6.29 -8.95
C HIS A 197 9.84 -7.15 -10.21
N GLY A 198 10.22 -6.61 -11.37
CA GLY A 198 10.10 -7.29 -12.65
C GLY A 198 8.66 -7.31 -13.18
N GLY A 199 8.37 -8.23 -14.11
CA GLY A 199 7.05 -8.30 -14.75
C GLY A 199 6.66 -6.97 -15.40
N ILE A 200 5.50 -6.44 -15.02
CA ILE A 200 4.99 -5.15 -15.52
C ILE A 200 5.57 -3.93 -14.78
N THR A 201 6.64 -4.12 -14.00
CA THR A 201 7.41 -3.08 -13.31
C THR A 201 8.91 -3.25 -13.51
N ALA A 202 9.32 -3.96 -14.57
CA ALA A 202 10.73 -4.25 -14.84
C ALA A 202 11.53 -3.02 -15.28
N THR A 203 10.87 -2.04 -15.92
CA THR A 203 11.50 -0.76 -16.32
C THR A 203 10.87 0.44 -15.60
N PRO A 204 11.60 1.57 -15.50
CA PRO A 204 11.04 2.81 -14.98
C PRO A 204 9.80 3.28 -15.76
N GLU A 205 9.77 3.10 -17.08
CA GLU A 205 8.64 3.50 -17.92
C GLU A 205 7.39 2.69 -17.58
N GLN A 206 7.53 1.38 -17.39
CA GLN A 206 6.43 0.51 -16.97
C GLN A 206 5.90 0.92 -15.60
N LEU A 207 6.78 1.10 -14.61
CA LEU A 207 6.38 1.56 -13.27
C LEU A 207 5.67 2.92 -13.32
N LEU A 208 6.24 3.90 -14.04
CA LEU A 208 5.65 5.22 -14.17
C LEU A 208 4.31 5.21 -14.92
N SER A 209 4.12 4.27 -15.85
CA SER A 209 2.84 4.11 -16.55
C SER A 209 1.71 3.66 -15.61
N ILE A 210 2.03 2.86 -14.59
CA ILE A 210 1.09 2.48 -13.53
C ILE A 210 0.81 3.70 -12.65
N VAL A 211 1.86 4.34 -12.11
CA VAL A 211 1.74 5.49 -11.19
C VAL A 211 0.91 6.63 -11.79
N ARG A 212 1.06 6.90 -13.09
CA ARG A 212 0.30 7.96 -13.78
C ARG A 212 -1.18 7.63 -14.02
N ARG A 213 -1.56 6.36 -13.91
CA ARG A 213 -2.93 5.87 -14.12
C ARG A 213 -3.67 5.58 -12.81
N VAL A 214 -2.96 5.60 -11.68
CA VAL A 214 -3.54 5.47 -10.35
C VAL A 214 -4.21 6.78 -9.96
N ASP A 215 -5.42 6.69 -9.43
CA ASP A 215 -6.18 7.84 -8.96
C ASP A 215 -5.51 8.44 -7.72
N PRO A 216 -5.56 9.78 -7.54
CA PRO A 216 -5.16 10.37 -6.26
C PRO A 216 -6.05 9.84 -5.13
N SER A 217 -5.42 9.54 -3.99
CA SER A 217 -6.10 9.17 -2.75
C SER A 217 -6.88 10.32 -2.12
#